data_AF-A0A820EE25-F1
#
_entry.id   AF-A0A820EE25-F1
#
_cell.length_a   1.000
_cell.length_b   1.000
_cell.length_c   1.000
_cell.angle_alpha   90.00
_cell.angle_beta   90.00
_cell.angle_gamma   90.00
#
_symmetry.space_group_name_H-M   'P 1'
#
loop_
_entity.id
_entity.type
_entity.pdbx_description
1 polymer ?
#
loop_
_entity_poly.entity_id
_entity_poly.type
_entity_poly.pdbx_seq_one_letter_code
_entity_poly.pdbx_strand_id
1 'polypeptide(L)'
;IITKQQQRKSSKNDDLHMKILNLLIPLKFQNDKIFPSGLIFIGLGTHQTTGIGMHIYSHLIPTIERENLDLQDPYISKWNRELLLSIGQIARCIFDQLIFDNKQFDSIFASYSFQQSVPNNEIGSILIDGFFSSNKDLLVPVKQSPIDINLSLIPSKQAYITTNSKYIHSFLSLPLVPYELSQNSLFQILKDRNLIIEVDNKLIESIIPTTILLSNQFIEFLHWLFSQNNIDKQYIKYLLSIVRFRETNNSSIIRLEQLKNYDNFNISTIIPLPSHVLPASVATYLSREELQKQLSLTPFTLKDFLHYYLCQNQLYLFTKENTSTCLLHIISKYSGQLNKTEWNKLKTTLSTITCIPTNQGMKIPNESYIPSSILSSDLPIITLNVPQNLSDDDDN
;
A
#
# COMPACT_ATOMS: atom_id res chain seq x y z
N ILE A 1 -41.04 -26.67 3.70
CA ILE A 1 -40.83 -28.11 3.47
C ILE A 1 -40.32 -28.25 2.05
N ILE A 2 -39.18 -28.94 1.85
CA ILE A 2 -38.27 -28.90 0.68
C ILE A 2 -37.47 -27.57 0.69
N THR A 3 -36.17 -27.44 0.98
CA THR A 3 -34.92 -28.21 0.78
C THR A 3 -33.87 -27.82 1.86
N LYS A 4 -33.88 -28.47 3.04
CA LYS A 4 -32.75 -28.44 4.01
C LYS A 4 -32.10 -29.82 4.21
N GLN A 5 -32.56 -30.83 3.46
CA GLN A 5 -32.13 -32.23 3.61
C GLN A 5 -31.18 -32.73 2.51
N GLN A 6 -30.84 -31.92 1.50
CA GLN A 6 -29.85 -32.30 0.47
C GLN A 6 -28.45 -31.71 0.68
N GLN A 7 -28.25 -30.74 1.57
CA GLN A 7 -26.91 -30.20 1.91
C GLN A 7 -26.29 -30.76 3.21
N ARG A 8 -27.03 -31.57 3.99
CA ARG A 8 -26.54 -32.12 5.28
C ARG A 8 -26.06 -33.58 5.22
N LYS A 9 -26.03 -34.19 4.03
CA LYS A 9 -25.54 -35.57 3.86
C LYS A 9 -24.10 -35.67 3.34
N SER A 10 -23.49 -34.59 2.84
CA SER A 10 -22.05 -34.56 2.54
C SER A 10 -21.17 -34.32 3.78
N SER A 11 -21.65 -33.53 4.76
CA SER A 11 -20.80 -33.00 5.83
C SER A 11 -20.38 -33.97 6.95
N LYS A 12 -20.94 -35.19 7.04
CA LYS A 12 -20.60 -36.15 8.12
C LYS A 12 -19.47 -37.11 7.76
N ASN A 13 -19.38 -37.51 6.49
CA ASN A 13 -18.28 -38.34 6.01
C ASN A 13 -17.02 -37.51 5.80
N ASP A 14 -17.16 -36.29 5.26
CA ASP A 14 -16.04 -35.36 5.09
C ASP A 14 -15.34 -35.06 6.43
N ASP A 15 -16.10 -34.94 7.53
CA ASP A 15 -15.57 -34.69 8.87
C ASP A 15 -14.82 -35.91 9.46
N LEU A 16 -15.24 -37.14 9.16
CA LEU A 16 -14.50 -38.36 9.57
C LEU A 16 -13.19 -38.50 8.78
N HIS A 17 -13.26 -38.33 7.45
CA HIS A 17 -12.07 -38.36 6.61
C HIS A 17 -11.06 -37.30 7.05
N MET A 18 -11.51 -36.08 7.33
CA MET A 18 -10.60 -35.02 7.81
C MET A 18 -10.01 -35.31 9.18
N LYS A 19 -10.77 -35.91 10.11
CA LYS A 19 -10.21 -36.37 11.39
C LYS A 19 -9.12 -37.41 11.18
N ILE A 20 -9.32 -38.35 10.27
CA ILE A 20 -8.31 -39.36 9.92
C ILE A 20 -7.09 -38.70 9.26
N LEU A 21 -7.28 -37.78 8.33
CA LEU A 21 -6.17 -37.09 7.66
C LEU A 21 -5.36 -36.23 8.64
N ASN A 22 -6.02 -35.54 9.57
CA ASN A 22 -5.35 -34.79 10.64
C ASN A 22 -4.57 -35.68 11.62
N LEU A 23 -4.99 -36.93 11.82
CA LEU A 23 -4.23 -37.91 12.60
C LEU A 23 -3.00 -38.43 11.83
N LEU A 24 -3.13 -38.63 10.52
CA LEU A 24 -2.05 -39.13 9.66
C LEU A 24 -0.99 -38.06 9.36
N ILE A 25 -1.43 -36.81 9.20
CA ILE A 25 -0.58 -35.66 8.85
C ILE A 25 -0.86 -34.48 9.81
N PRO A 26 -0.51 -34.60 11.09
CA PRO A 26 -0.71 -33.50 12.02
C PRO A 26 0.33 -32.40 11.78
N LEU A 27 -0.12 -31.15 11.92
CA LEU A 27 0.79 -30.00 11.94
C LEU A 27 1.79 -30.15 13.10
N LYS A 28 3.05 -29.79 12.83
CA LYS A 28 4.10 -29.80 13.86
C LYS A 28 3.98 -28.53 14.70
N PHE A 29 3.63 -28.71 15.98
CA PHE A 29 3.63 -27.63 16.95
C PHE A 29 4.84 -27.73 17.88
N GLN A 30 5.45 -26.58 18.18
CA GLN A 30 6.42 -26.43 19.25
C GLN A 30 6.11 -25.12 20.00
N ASN A 31 5.83 -25.23 21.31
CA ASN A 31 5.40 -24.09 22.14
C ASN A 31 4.23 -23.29 21.50
N ASP A 32 3.20 -24.01 21.06
CA ASP A 32 2.01 -23.46 20.36
C ASP A 32 2.29 -22.71 19.05
N LYS A 33 3.52 -22.80 18.52
CA LYS A 33 3.90 -22.25 17.20
C LYS A 33 4.05 -23.39 16.20
N ILE A 34 3.56 -23.17 14.98
CA ILE A 34 3.76 -24.14 13.91
C ILE A 34 5.21 -24.08 13.44
N PHE A 35 5.86 -25.23 13.40
CA PHE A 35 7.24 -25.37 12.96
C PHE A 35 7.28 -25.77 11.49
N PRO A 36 8.17 -25.18 10.67
CA PRO A 36 8.13 -25.31 9.20
C PRO A 36 8.58 -26.68 8.65
N SER A 37 9.11 -27.57 9.48
CA SER A 37 9.63 -28.87 9.03
C SER A 37 9.31 -29.98 10.04
N GLY A 38 8.44 -30.90 9.63
CA GLY A 38 7.99 -32.08 10.38
C GLY A 38 8.92 -33.27 10.21
N LEU A 39 8.47 -34.42 10.69
CA LEU A 39 9.22 -35.68 10.70
C LEU A 39 8.36 -36.83 10.16
N ILE A 40 9.01 -37.84 9.59
CA ILE A 40 8.37 -39.07 9.15
C ILE A 40 8.45 -40.11 10.28
N PHE A 41 7.33 -40.77 10.57
CA PHE A 41 7.20 -41.82 11.57
C PHE A 41 6.70 -43.09 10.89
N ILE A 42 7.47 -44.17 11.00
CA ILE A 42 7.13 -45.50 10.47
C ILE A 42 6.60 -46.45 11.55
N GLY A 43 6.24 -45.90 12.70
CA GLY A 43 5.99 -46.59 13.98
C GLY A 43 7.02 -46.26 15.05
N LEU A 44 8.15 -45.70 14.63
CA LEU A 44 9.12 -44.96 15.44
C LEU A 44 9.54 -43.72 14.64
N GLY A 45 10.09 -42.71 15.33
CA GLY A 45 10.52 -41.46 14.70
C GLY A 45 11.78 -41.67 13.86
N THR A 46 11.72 -41.32 12.58
CA THR A 46 12.91 -41.28 11.71
C THR A 46 13.65 -39.96 11.86
N HIS A 47 14.90 -39.90 11.39
CA HIS A 47 15.64 -38.64 11.27
C HIS A 47 15.21 -37.81 10.05
N GLN A 48 14.36 -38.36 9.20
CA GLN A 48 13.93 -37.72 7.97
C GLN A 48 12.90 -36.62 8.23
N THR A 49 13.23 -35.41 7.79
CA THR A 49 12.31 -34.28 7.80
C THR A 49 11.44 -34.25 6.56
N THR A 50 10.25 -33.69 6.65
CA THR A 50 9.26 -33.66 5.55
C THR A 50 9.41 -32.43 4.67
N GLY A 51 10.12 -31.40 5.14
CA GLY A 51 10.22 -30.10 4.47
C GLY A 51 8.95 -29.23 4.58
N ILE A 52 7.84 -29.80 5.03
CA ILE A 52 6.61 -29.08 5.38
C ILE A 52 6.39 -29.16 6.88
N GLY A 53 5.63 -28.24 7.46
CA GLY A 53 5.33 -28.16 8.88
C GLY A 53 4.35 -29.21 9.37
N MET A 54 4.48 -30.43 8.85
CA MET A 54 3.59 -31.56 9.07
C MET A 54 4.41 -32.82 9.36
N HIS A 55 4.04 -33.52 10.42
CA HIS A 55 4.50 -34.88 10.65
C HIS A 55 3.77 -35.84 9.71
N ILE A 56 4.42 -36.93 9.33
CA ILE A 56 3.82 -37.98 8.50
C ILE A 56 3.88 -39.27 9.29
N TYR A 57 2.74 -39.86 9.61
CA TYR A 57 2.67 -41.18 10.26
C TYR A 57 2.27 -42.24 9.22
N SER A 58 3.23 -43.07 8.82
CA SER A 58 2.98 -44.15 7.86
C SER A 58 3.85 -45.38 8.14
N HIS A 59 3.22 -46.43 8.66
CA HIS A 59 3.84 -47.75 8.81
C HIS A 59 4.10 -48.47 7.49
N LEU A 60 3.60 -47.92 6.38
CA LEU A 60 3.66 -48.53 5.05
C LEU A 60 4.91 -48.10 4.27
N ILE A 61 5.76 -47.24 4.82
CA ILE A 61 7.00 -46.79 4.19
C ILE A 61 8.14 -47.75 4.59
N PRO A 62 8.69 -48.57 3.68
CA PRO A 62 9.86 -49.37 3.98
C PRO A 62 11.12 -48.49 4.09
N THR A 63 12.04 -48.92 4.94
CA THR A 63 13.25 -48.16 5.31
C THR A 63 14.50 -49.01 5.28
N ILE A 64 15.64 -48.37 5.02
CA ILE A 64 16.97 -48.89 5.29
C ILE A 64 17.30 -48.65 6.77
N GLU A 65 17.80 -49.68 7.45
CA GLU A 65 18.27 -49.62 8.84
C GLU A 65 17.24 -49.08 9.85
N ARG A 66 15.94 -49.13 9.51
CA ARG A 66 14.81 -48.61 10.32
C ARG A 66 14.82 -47.10 10.57
N GLU A 67 15.70 -46.35 9.91
CA GLU A 67 15.90 -44.92 10.19
C GLU A 67 15.79 -44.04 8.95
N ASN A 68 16.12 -44.56 7.77
CA ASN A 68 16.15 -43.79 6.52
C ASN A 68 15.21 -44.39 5.48
N LEU A 69 14.49 -43.54 4.75
CA LEU A 69 13.67 -43.98 3.63
C LEU A 69 14.53 -44.56 2.50
N ASP A 70 14.17 -45.76 2.04
CA ASP A 70 14.84 -46.40 0.92
C ASP A 70 14.32 -45.83 -0.41
N LEU A 71 15.18 -45.06 -1.08
CA LEU A 71 14.96 -44.60 -2.45
C LEU A 71 15.98 -45.21 -3.43
N GLN A 72 16.81 -46.14 -2.99
CA GLN A 72 17.86 -46.77 -3.79
C GLN A 72 17.41 -48.08 -4.42
N ASP A 73 16.68 -48.91 -3.68
CA ASP A 73 16.15 -50.17 -4.23
C ASP A 73 15.11 -49.90 -5.34
N PRO A 74 15.20 -50.52 -6.53
CA PRO A 74 14.30 -50.21 -7.66
C PRO A 74 12.81 -50.43 -7.39
N TYR A 75 12.44 -51.41 -6.56
CA TYR A 75 11.04 -51.74 -6.30
C TYR A 75 10.50 -50.97 -5.09
N ILE A 76 11.29 -50.91 -4.01
CA ILE A 76 10.92 -50.17 -2.80
C ILE A 76 10.87 -48.67 -3.09
N SER A 77 11.84 -48.14 -3.84
CA SER A 77 11.85 -46.71 -4.21
C SER A 77 10.60 -46.32 -4.98
N LYS A 78 10.10 -47.17 -5.89
CA LYS A 78 8.85 -46.91 -6.60
C LYS A 78 7.68 -46.81 -5.62
N TRP A 79 7.53 -47.77 -4.72
CA TRP A 79 6.48 -47.75 -3.70
C TRP A 79 6.57 -46.50 -2.80
N ASN A 80 7.77 -46.20 -2.29
CA ASN A 80 8.00 -45.05 -1.43
C ASN A 80 7.72 -43.72 -2.15
N ARG A 81 8.14 -43.58 -3.42
CA ARG A 81 7.85 -42.39 -4.22
C ARG A 81 6.35 -42.18 -4.40
N GLU A 82 5.61 -43.21 -4.80
CA GLU A 82 4.15 -43.10 -4.99
C GLU A 82 3.43 -42.77 -3.68
N LEU A 83 3.88 -43.33 -2.56
CA LEU A 83 3.32 -43.04 -1.25
C LEU A 83 3.61 -41.59 -0.83
N LEU A 84 4.84 -41.10 -1.02
CA LEU A 84 5.21 -39.71 -0.76
C LEU A 84 4.44 -38.73 -1.68
N LEU A 85 4.27 -39.05 -2.96
CA LEU A 85 3.45 -38.26 -3.88
C LEU A 85 2.00 -38.15 -3.37
N SER A 86 1.43 -39.28 -2.93
CA SER A 86 0.08 -39.32 -2.34
C SER A 86 0.00 -38.47 -1.08
N ILE A 87 1.03 -38.51 -0.22
CA ILE A 87 1.10 -37.65 0.96
C ILE A 87 1.13 -36.17 0.58
N GLY A 88 1.91 -35.79 -0.44
CA GLY A 88 1.92 -34.42 -0.96
C GLY A 88 0.53 -33.96 -1.41
N GLN A 89 -0.21 -34.81 -2.13
CA GLN A 89 -1.59 -34.52 -2.53
C GLN A 89 -2.53 -34.34 -1.32
N ILE A 90 -2.38 -35.17 -0.29
CA ILE A 90 -3.16 -35.01 0.95
C ILE A 90 -2.80 -33.70 1.65
N ALA A 91 -1.51 -33.36 1.75
CA ALA A 91 -1.07 -32.09 2.31
C ALA A 91 -1.69 -30.90 1.55
N ARG A 92 -1.86 -31.02 0.22
CA ARG A 92 -2.58 -30.02 -0.57
C ARG A 92 -4.06 -29.91 -0.22
N CYS A 93 -4.75 -31.04 -0.01
CA CYS A 93 -6.15 -31.02 0.43
C CYS A 93 -6.30 -30.35 1.80
N ILE A 94 -5.38 -30.60 2.73
CA ILE A 94 -5.38 -29.95 4.05
C ILE A 94 -5.10 -28.45 3.90
N PHE A 95 -4.13 -28.05 3.08
CA PHE A 95 -3.85 -26.65 2.77
C PHE A 95 -5.09 -25.91 2.26
N ASP A 96 -5.77 -26.48 1.25
CA ASP A 96 -6.95 -25.86 0.64
C ASP A 96 -8.06 -25.62 1.68
N GLN A 97 -8.25 -26.54 2.62
CA GLN A 97 -9.21 -26.35 3.71
C GLN A 97 -8.76 -25.31 4.74
N LEU A 98 -7.50 -25.37 5.17
CA LEU A 98 -6.96 -24.41 6.14
C LEU A 98 -7.05 -22.99 5.63
N ILE A 99 -6.76 -22.76 4.35
CA ILE A 99 -6.87 -21.45 3.69
C ILE A 99 -8.34 -20.98 3.62
N PHE A 100 -9.29 -21.89 3.42
CA PHE A 100 -10.71 -21.55 3.34
C PHE A 100 -11.32 -21.21 4.71
N ASP A 101 -10.96 -21.96 5.75
CA ASP A 101 -11.56 -21.87 7.08
C ASP A 101 -10.91 -20.79 7.97
N ASN A 102 -9.63 -20.48 7.77
CA ASN A 102 -8.88 -19.59 8.65
C ASN A 102 -8.54 -18.24 8.01
N LYS A 103 -8.46 -17.21 8.87
CA LYS A 103 -7.96 -15.87 8.49
C LYS A 103 -6.49 -15.63 8.88
N GLN A 104 -5.85 -16.60 9.56
CA GLN A 104 -4.45 -16.52 9.97
C GLN A 104 -3.54 -17.11 8.88
N PHE A 105 -3.33 -16.35 7.80
CA PHE A 105 -2.56 -16.83 6.66
C PHE A 105 -1.08 -17.06 6.99
N ASP A 106 -0.47 -16.20 7.81
CA ASP A 106 0.98 -16.29 8.12
C ASP A 106 1.38 -17.66 8.70
N SER A 107 0.60 -18.18 9.65
CA SER A 107 0.87 -19.46 10.31
C SER A 107 0.69 -20.63 9.34
N ILE A 108 -0.32 -20.55 8.47
CA ILE A 108 -0.54 -21.54 7.41
C ILE A 108 0.66 -21.53 6.47
N PHE A 109 0.98 -20.40 5.84
CA PHE A 109 2.08 -20.33 4.88
C PHE A 109 3.43 -20.71 5.50
N ALA A 110 3.71 -20.36 6.76
CA ALA A 110 4.91 -20.83 7.45
C ALA A 110 5.04 -22.36 7.47
N SER A 111 3.91 -23.06 7.63
CA SER A 111 3.80 -24.52 7.59
C SER A 111 4.04 -25.11 6.20
N TYR A 112 3.83 -24.35 5.12
CA TYR A 112 4.03 -24.79 3.75
C TYR A 112 5.20 -24.06 3.10
N SER A 113 6.25 -23.79 3.89
CA SER A 113 7.48 -23.16 3.39
C SER A 113 8.39 -24.13 2.63
N PHE A 114 8.09 -25.43 2.59
CA PHE A 114 8.83 -26.41 1.77
C PHE A 114 10.35 -26.32 1.95
N GLN A 115 10.79 -26.32 3.21
CA GLN A 115 12.21 -26.36 3.59
C GLN A 115 12.90 -27.61 3.03
N GLN A 116 14.22 -27.52 2.89
CA GLN A 116 15.03 -28.64 2.44
C GLN A 116 14.91 -29.83 3.42
N SER A 117 14.60 -30.99 2.86
CA SER A 117 14.39 -32.24 3.60
C SER A 117 15.74 -32.89 3.92
N VAL A 118 15.94 -33.34 5.16
CA VAL A 118 17.21 -33.88 5.68
C VAL A 118 16.95 -35.23 6.34
N PRO A 119 17.82 -36.26 6.18
CA PRO A 119 19.08 -36.23 5.43
C PRO A 119 18.94 -36.27 3.92
N ASN A 120 17.85 -36.82 3.37
CA ASN A 120 17.67 -36.91 1.92
C ASN A 120 16.70 -35.85 1.39
N ASN A 121 17.23 -34.92 0.58
CA ASN A 121 16.48 -33.81 -0.02
C ASN A 121 15.36 -34.27 -0.96
N GLU A 122 15.57 -35.41 -1.62
CA GLU A 122 14.68 -35.93 -2.65
C GLU A 122 13.26 -36.15 -2.12
N ILE A 123 13.14 -36.50 -0.84
CA ILE A 123 11.85 -36.76 -0.17
C ILE A 123 11.01 -35.49 -0.12
N GLY A 124 11.62 -34.35 0.21
CA GLY A 124 10.96 -33.04 0.17
C GLY A 124 10.49 -32.70 -1.25
N SER A 125 11.33 -32.94 -2.25
CA SER A 125 10.97 -32.70 -3.67
C SER A 125 9.77 -33.54 -4.10
N ILE A 126 9.75 -34.84 -3.77
CA ILE A 126 8.62 -35.73 -4.08
C ILE A 126 7.33 -35.25 -3.40
N LEU A 127 7.40 -34.81 -2.14
CA LEU A 127 6.25 -34.25 -1.42
C LEU A 127 5.73 -32.96 -2.09
N ILE A 128 6.63 -32.07 -2.52
CA ILE A 128 6.29 -30.85 -3.27
C ILE A 128 5.62 -31.22 -4.60
N ASP A 129 6.16 -32.18 -5.34
CA ASP A 129 5.58 -32.64 -6.60
C ASP A 129 4.18 -33.21 -6.40
N GLY A 130 3.99 -34.02 -5.35
CA GLY A 130 2.67 -34.48 -4.93
C GLY A 130 1.71 -33.32 -4.64
N PHE A 131 2.15 -32.31 -3.87
CA PHE A 131 1.33 -31.15 -3.50
C PHE A 131 0.82 -30.37 -4.71
N PHE A 132 1.65 -30.21 -5.74
CA PHE A 132 1.31 -29.47 -6.96
C PHE A 132 0.74 -30.35 -8.09
N SER A 133 0.71 -31.68 -7.92
CA SER A 133 0.09 -32.59 -8.90
C SER A 133 -1.45 -32.53 -8.92
N SER A 134 -2.07 -31.81 -7.98
CA SER A 134 -3.52 -31.60 -7.93
C SER A 134 -4.02 -30.77 -9.13
N ASN A 135 -5.13 -31.20 -9.74
CA ASN A 135 -5.79 -30.48 -10.84
C ASN A 135 -6.50 -29.19 -10.40
N LYS A 136 -6.65 -28.94 -9.09
CA LYS A 136 -7.28 -27.71 -8.58
C LYS A 136 -6.27 -26.58 -8.47
N ASP A 137 -6.63 -25.41 -9.00
CA ASP A 137 -5.81 -24.21 -8.83
C ASP A 137 -5.62 -23.90 -7.34
N LEU A 138 -4.39 -23.53 -6.98
CA LEU A 138 -4.04 -23.13 -5.62
C LEU A 138 -4.66 -21.79 -5.29
N LEU A 139 -5.39 -21.70 -4.18
CA LEU A 139 -5.96 -20.43 -3.75
C LEU A 139 -4.93 -19.64 -2.93
N VAL A 140 -4.81 -18.35 -3.23
CA VAL A 140 -3.95 -17.42 -2.50
C VAL A 140 -4.73 -16.20 -2.02
N PRO A 141 -4.40 -15.64 -0.85
CA PRO A 141 -5.01 -14.41 -0.36
C PRO A 141 -4.44 -13.19 -1.08
N VAL A 142 -5.34 -12.33 -1.56
CA VAL A 142 -4.98 -11.09 -2.26
C VAL A 142 -5.80 -9.90 -1.76
N LYS A 143 -5.20 -8.72 -1.83
CA LYS A 143 -5.93 -7.44 -1.85
C LYS A 143 -6.25 -7.10 -3.31
N GLN A 144 -7.50 -6.76 -3.63
CA GLN A 144 -7.87 -6.40 -5.00
C GLN A 144 -7.60 -4.92 -5.29
N SER A 145 -7.71 -4.10 -4.25
CA SER A 145 -7.46 -2.67 -4.25
C SER A 145 -6.59 -2.27 -3.05
N PRO A 146 -5.79 -1.20 -3.15
CA PRO A 146 -5.01 -0.69 -2.02
C PRO A 146 -5.83 -0.32 -0.78
N ILE A 147 -7.13 -0.04 -0.97
CA ILE A 147 -8.06 0.40 0.08
C ILE A 147 -8.69 -0.81 0.80
N ASP A 148 -8.55 -2.02 0.26
CA ASP A 148 -9.18 -3.20 0.81
C ASP A 148 -8.58 -3.59 2.17
N ILE A 149 -9.45 -3.68 3.17
CA ILE A 149 -9.10 -4.12 4.52
C ILE A 149 -9.03 -5.66 4.57
N ASN A 150 -9.93 -6.33 3.88
CA ASN A 150 -10.07 -7.77 3.90
C ASN A 150 -9.38 -8.41 2.69
N LEU A 151 -8.80 -9.59 2.92
CA LEU A 151 -8.21 -10.41 1.86
C LEU A 151 -9.29 -11.26 1.20
N SER A 152 -9.21 -11.37 -0.12
CA SER A 152 -10.01 -12.28 -0.93
C SER A 152 -9.16 -13.47 -1.37
N LEU A 153 -9.76 -14.65 -1.51
CA LEU A 153 -9.08 -15.84 -2.01
C LEU A 153 -9.36 -16.00 -3.49
N ILE A 154 -8.30 -16.08 -4.30
CA ILE A 154 -8.39 -16.28 -5.74
C ILE A 154 -7.41 -17.36 -6.21
N PRO A 155 -7.62 -17.96 -7.40
CA PRO A 155 -6.64 -18.84 -8.03
C PRO A 155 -5.27 -18.15 -8.19
N SER A 156 -4.18 -18.86 -7.86
CA SER A 156 -2.82 -18.34 -7.87
C SER A 156 -2.39 -17.83 -9.24
N LYS A 157 -2.86 -18.47 -10.31
CA LYS A 157 -2.60 -18.08 -11.70
C LYS A 157 -3.24 -16.74 -12.09
N GLN A 158 -4.19 -16.26 -11.30
CA GLN A 158 -4.85 -14.96 -11.48
C GLN A 158 -4.33 -13.91 -10.49
N ALA A 159 -3.43 -14.29 -9.59
CA ALA A 159 -2.85 -13.44 -8.58
C ALA A 159 -1.49 -12.90 -9.02
N TYR A 160 -1.12 -11.76 -8.42
CA TYR A 160 0.13 -11.08 -8.67
C TYR A 160 0.99 -11.00 -7.41
N ILE A 161 2.31 -11.12 -7.57
CA ILE A 161 3.30 -10.90 -6.51
C ILE A 161 4.25 -9.77 -6.87
N THR A 162 4.79 -9.12 -5.85
CA THR A 162 5.77 -8.05 -6.00
C THR A 162 6.97 -8.33 -5.10
N THR A 163 7.92 -9.12 -5.60
CA THR A 163 9.12 -9.50 -4.84
C THR A 163 10.05 -8.30 -4.58
N ASN A 164 10.03 -7.31 -5.47
CA ASN A 164 11.05 -6.25 -5.49
C ASN A 164 10.66 -4.99 -4.73
N SER A 165 9.40 -4.81 -4.33
CA SER A 165 8.99 -3.59 -3.64
C SER A 165 7.68 -3.72 -2.90
N LYS A 166 7.69 -3.32 -1.62
CA LYS A 166 6.51 -3.23 -0.76
C LYS A 166 5.52 -2.14 -1.19
N TYR A 167 5.99 -1.10 -1.87
CA TYR A 167 5.21 0.10 -2.20
C TYR A 167 4.12 -0.17 -3.25
N ILE A 168 4.28 -1.19 -4.09
CA ILE A 168 3.37 -1.48 -5.21
C ILE A 168 1.94 -1.76 -4.74
N HIS A 169 1.79 -2.43 -3.60
CA HIS A 169 0.48 -2.72 -2.99
C HIS A 169 -0.31 -1.47 -2.62
N SER A 170 0.38 -0.35 -2.39
CA SER A 170 -0.23 0.87 -1.90
C SER A 170 -0.89 1.70 -3.01
N PHE A 171 -0.60 1.43 -4.29
CA PHE A 171 -1.11 2.25 -5.39
C PHE A 171 -1.69 1.48 -6.58
N LEU A 172 -1.29 0.22 -6.81
CA LEU A 172 -1.88 -0.57 -7.90
C LEU A 172 -3.18 -1.25 -7.48
N SER A 173 -4.21 -1.07 -8.30
CA SER A 173 -5.48 -1.82 -8.19
C SER A 173 -5.37 -3.13 -8.99
N LEU A 174 -4.73 -4.13 -8.37
CA LEU A 174 -4.54 -5.47 -8.89
C LEU A 174 -4.73 -6.49 -7.77
N PRO A 175 -5.11 -7.75 -8.08
CA PRO A 175 -5.21 -8.81 -7.09
C PRO A 175 -3.82 -9.26 -6.63
N LEU A 176 -3.26 -8.50 -5.70
CA LEU A 176 -1.90 -8.62 -5.21
C LEU A 176 -1.84 -9.40 -3.89
N VAL A 177 -0.98 -10.39 -3.82
CA VAL A 177 -0.67 -11.09 -2.56
C VAL A 177 0.11 -10.14 -1.64
N PRO A 178 -0.32 -9.89 -0.39
CA PRO A 178 0.39 -9.00 0.53
C PRO A 178 1.91 -9.23 0.57
N TYR A 179 2.69 -8.15 0.57
CA TYR A 179 4.14 -8.20 0.46
C TYR A 179 4.77 -9.13 1.49
N GLU A 180 4.32 -9.07 2.75
CA GLU A 180 4.80 -9.90 3.85
C GLU A 180 4.55 -11.39 3.59
N LEU A 181 3.37 -11.73 3.08
CA LEU A 181 3.02 -13.11 2.72
C LEU A 181 3.84 -13.59 1.53
N SER A 182 4.07 -12.74 0.53
CA SER A 182 4.84 -13.09 -0.67
C SER A 182 6.31 -13.45 -0.40
N GLN A 183 6.84 -13.11 0.79
CA GLN A 183 8.20 -13.52 1.20
C GLN A 183 8.29 -15.01 1.55
N ASN A 184 7.16 -15.69 1.71
CA ASN A 184 7.17 -17.12 1.96
C ASN A 184 7.67 -17.89 0.71
N SER A 185 8.52 -18.88 0.94
CA SER A 185 9.12 -19.73 -0.11
C SER A 185 8.11 -20.47 -0.98
N LEU A 186 6.88 -20.68 -0.52
CA LEU A 186 5.78 -21.18 -1.35
C LEU A 186 5.58 -20.30 -2.59
N PHE A 187 5.63 -18.98 -2.45
CA PHE A 187 5.45 -18.04 -3.57
C PHE A 187 6.63 -18.07 -4.54
N GLN A 188 7.84 -18.36 -4.06
CA GLN A 188 8.98 -18.62 -4.94
C GLN A 188 8.76 -19.90 -5.76
N ILE A 189 8.27 -20.98 -5.13
CA ILE A 189 7.94 -22.22 -5.85
C ILE A 189 6.81 -22.00 -6.86
N LEU A 190 5.78 -21.22 -6.51
CA LEU A 190 4.72 -20.84 -7.44
C LEU A 190 5.28 -20.08 -8.64
N LYS A 191 6.21 -19.14 -8.40
CA LYS A 191 6.87 -18.36 -9.44
C LYS A 191 7.69 -19.26 -10.36
N ASP A 192 8.54 -20.13 -9.81
CA ASP A 192 9.39 -21.05 -10.56
C ASP A 192 8.58 -22.04 -11.41
N ARG A 193 7.36 -22.38 -10.96
CA ARG A 193 6.41 -23.25 -11.67
C ARG A 193 5.45 -22.50 -12.61
N ASN A 194 5.57 -21.19 -12.77
CA ASN A 194 4.64 -20.34 -13.54
C ASN A 194 3.17 -20.47 -13.08
N LEU A 195 2.95 -20.68 -11.78
CA LEU A 195 1.64 -20.78 -11.14
C LEU A 195 1.17 -19.47 -10.50
N ILE A 196 1.99 -18.41 -10.57
CA ILE A 196 1.65 -17.05 -10.14
C ILE A 196 2.40 -16.04 -11.02
N ILE A 197 1.85 -14.82 -11.15
CA ILE A 197 2.39 -13.79 -12.04
C ILE A 197 3.22 -12.79 -11.21
N GLU A 198 4.45 -12.53 -11.62
CA GLU A 198 5.24 -11.42 -11.05
C GLU A 198 4.89 -10.11 -11.78
N VAL A 199 4.69 -9.04 -11.01
CA VAL A 199 4.46 -7.71 -11.58
C VAL A 199 5.73 -7.23 -12.28
N ASP A 200 5.62 -6.98 -13.58
CA ASP A 200 6.67 -6.35 -14.38
C ASP A 200 6.34 -4.87 -14.65
N ASN A 201 7.34 -4.15 -15.17
CA ASN A 201 7.19 -2.73 -15.49
C ASN A 201 6.12 -2.48 -16.57
N LYS A 202 5.98 -3.39 -17.54
CA LYS A 202 4.99 -3.26 -18.63
C LYS A 202 3.55 -3.31 -18.10
N LEU A 203 3.29 -4.18 -17.14
CA LEU A 203 2.00 -4.28 -16.48
C LEU A 203 1.68 -2.96 -15.75
N ILE A 204 2.65 -2.39 -15.03
CA ILE A 204 2.50 -1.10 -14.35
C ILE A 204 2.17 0.01 -15.35
N GLU A 205 2.89 0.08 -16.47
CA GLU A 205 2.63 1.05 -17.54
C GLU A 205 1.22 0.93 -18.14
N SER A 206 0.67 -0.28 -18.21
CA SER A 206 -0.68 -0.50 -18.73
C SER A 206 -1.79 -0.08 -17.76
N ILE A 207 -1.54 -0.18 -16.44
CA ILE A 207 -2.57 0.01 -15.40
C ILE A 207 -2.58 1.44 -14.89
N ILE A 208 -1.41 2.02 -14.61
CA ILE A 208 -1.28 3.39 -14.10
C ILE A 208 -2.15 4.41 -14.84
N PRO A 209 -2.18 4.47 -16.19
CA PRO A 209 -2.98 5.48 -16.89
C PRO A 209 -4.49 5.31 -16.70
N THR A 210 -4.95 4.10 -16.36
CA THR A 210 -6.37 3.80 -16.12
C THR A 210 -6.81 4.14 -14.70
N THR A 211 -5.86 4.33 -13.78
CA THR A 211 -6.11 4.63 -12.37
C THR A 211 -5.91 6.12 -12.06
N ILE A 212 -6.70 6.64 -11.13
CA ILE A 212 -6.49 7.97 -10.55
C ILE A 212 -6.05 7.78 -9.11
N LEU A 213 -4.81 8.16 -8.81
CA LEU A 213 -4.22 8.00 -7.49
C LEU A 213 -4.67 9.10 -6.53
N LEU A 214 -4.94 8.73 -5.28
CA LEU A 214 -5.09 9.69 -4.18
C LEU A 214 -3.73 10.14 -3.64
N SER A 215 -3.66 11.24 -2.89
CA SER A 215 -2.38 11.77 -2.36
C SER A 215 -1.51 10.70 -1.69
N ASN A 216 -2.09 9.86 -0.82
CA ASN A 216 -1.36 8.78 -0.16
C ASN A 216 -0.82 7.74 -1.15
N GLN A 217 -1.64 7.30 -2.10
CA GLN A 217 -1.24 6.33 -3.12
C GLN A 217 -0.17 6.92 -4.05
N PHE A 218 -0.27 8.21 -4.36
CA PHE A 218 0.68 8.92 -5.20
C PHE A 218 2.04 9.08 -4.51
N ILE A 219 2.07 9.36 -3.20
CA ILE A 219 3.30 9.36 -2.40
C ILE A 219 3.98 7.99 -2.46
N GLU A 220 3.23 6.91 -2.26
CA GLU A 220 3.75 5.55 -2.31
C GLU A 220 4.25 5.17 -3.72
N PHE A 221 3.55 5.64 -4.77
CA PHE A 221 4.02 5.52 -6.15
C PHE A 221 5.36 6.25 -6.37
N LEU A 222 5.53 7.45 -5.81
CA LEU A 222 6.81 8.18 -5.93
C LEU A 222 7.93 7.46 -5.16
N HIS A 223 7.68 6.98 -3.94
CA HIS A 223 8.65 6.18 -3.21
C HIS A 223 9.03 4.89 -3.94
N TRP A 224 8.06 4.22 -4.56
CA TRP A 224 8.33 3.10 -5.45
C TRP A 224 9.25 3.54 -6.59
N LEU A 225 8.90 4.59 -7.33
CA LEU A 225 9.64 5.09 -8.49
C LEU A 225 11.10 5.43 -8.14
N PHE A 226 11.32 6.04 -6.98
CA PHE A 226 12.64 6.46 -6.50
C PHE A 226 13.46 5.33 -5.88
N SER A 227 12.81 4.26 -5.39
CA SER A 227 13.49 3.06 -4.88
C SER A 227 14.13 2.21 -5.98
N GLN A 228 13.82 2.47 -7.24
CA GLN A 228 14.31 1.68 -8.36
C GLN A 228 15.70 2.16 -8.81
N ASN A 229 16.74 1.44 -8.42
CA ASN A 229 18.14 1.83 -8.67
C ASN A 229 18.54 1.89 -10.15
N ASN A 230 17.83 1.20 -11.05
CA ASN A 230 18.23 0.99 -12.45
C ASN A 230 17.30 1.68 -13.47
N ILE A 231 16.50 2.67 -13.03
CA ILE A 231 15.56 3.33 -13.94
C ILE A 231 16.21 4.53 -14.64
N ASP A 232 16.15 4.52 -15.98
CA ASP A 232 16.54 5.65 -16.81
C ASP A 232 15.69 6.90 -16.51
N LYS A 233 16.34 8.08 -16.47
CA LYS A 233 15.63 9.38 -16.30
C LYS A 233 14.51 9.60 -17.34
N GLN A 234 14.65 9.02 -18.52
CA GLN A 234 13.62 9.06 -19.57
C GLN A 234 12.39 8.24 -19.18
N TYR A 235 12.58 7.07 -18.58
CA TYR A 235 11.49 6.23 -18.10
C TYR A 235 10.77 6.86 -16.91
N ILE A 236 11.49 7.49 -15.97
CA ILE A 236 10.88 8.29 -14.90
C ILE A 236 9.98 9.36 -15.50
N LYS A 237 10.50 10.15 -16.46
CA LYS A 237 9.70 11.19 -17.14
C LYS A 237 8.48 10.62 -17.84
N TYR A 238 8.61 9.47 -18.50
CA TYR A 238 7.50 8.79 -19.15
C TYR A 238 6.43 8.33 -18.14
N LEU A 239 6.80 7.65 -17.07
CA LEU A 239 5.83 7.24 -16.04
C LEU A 239 5.14 8.45 -15.40
N LEU A 240 5.90 9.50 -15.08
CA LEU A 240 5.30 10.73 -14.57
C LEU A 240 4.33 11.35 -15.59
N SER A 241 4.59 11.24 -16.89
CA SER A 241 3.70 11.79 -17.93
C SER A 241 2.32 11.13 -17.98
N ILE A 242 2.24 9.83 -17.67
CA ILE A 242 1.00 9.05 -17.75
C ILE A 242 0.21 9.01 -16.44
N VAL A 243 0.84 9.32 -15.31
CA VAL A 243 0.22 9.28 -13.98
C VAL A 243 -0.78 10.42 -13.79
N ARG A 244 -1.92 10.08 -13.19
CA ARG A 244 -2.98 11.02 -12.82
C ARG A 244 -3.22 10.91 -11.31
N PHE A 245 -3.21 12.04 -10.62
CA PHE A 245 -3.51 12.05 -9.18
C PHE A 245 -4.51 13.16 -8.82
N ARG A 246 -5.14 13.03 -7.66
CA ARG A 246 -6.01 14.04 -7.05
C ARG A 246 -5.77 14.08 -5.55
N GLU A 247 -5.90 15.25 -4.94
CA GLU A 247 -5.70 15.39 -3.49
C GLU A 247 -6.80 14.73 -2.68
N THR A 248 -8.05 14.93 -3.10
CA THR A 248 -9.24 14.36 -2.47
C THR A 248 -10.20 13.83 -3.54
N ASN A 249 -11.23 13.09 -3.13
CA ASN A 249 -12.22 12.57 -4.08
C ASN A 249 -12.94 13.66 -4.89
N ASN A 250 -13.00 14.89 -4.36
CA ASN A 250 -13.69 16.02 -4.97
C ASN A 250 -12.75 17.03 -5.64
N SER A 251 -11.43 16.87 -5.51
CA SER A 251 -10.47 17.79 -6.13
C SER A 251 -10.29 17.50 -7.62
N SER A 252 -9.87 18.52 -8.37
CA SER A 252 -9.47 18.37 -9.78
C SER A 252 -8.31 17.38 -9.94
N ILE A 253 -8.30 16.68 -11.07
CA ILE A 253 -7.22 15.77 -11.45
C ILE A 253 -6.02 16.60 -11.90
N ILE A 254 -4.84 16.28 -11.36
CA ILE A 254 -3.57 16.91 -11.67
C ILE A 254 -2.73 15.93 -12.51
N ARG A 255 -2.06 16.46 -13.54
CA ARG A 255 -1.09 15.73 -14.37
C ARG A 255 0.30 16.28 -14.12
N LEU A 256 1.24 15.37 -13.90
CA LEU A 256 2.64 15.69 -13.57
C LEU A 256 3.38 16.43 -14.69
N GLU A 257 3.02 16.23 -15.96
CA GLU A 257 3.61 16.97 -17.10
C GLU A 257 3.52 18.50 -16.93
N GLN A 258 2.51 18.97 -16.20
CA GLN A 258 2.26 20.40 -16.01
C GLN A 258 3.04 20.96 -14.82
N LEU A 259 3.59 20.11 -13.95
CA LEU A 259 4.23 20.54 -12.71
C LEU A 259 5.59 21.15 -12.97
N LYS A 260 5.79 22.36 -12.43
CA LYS A 260 7.04 23.12 -12.47
C LYS A 260 7.51 23.50 -11.07
N ASN A 261 6.54 23.68 -10.18
CA ASN A 261 6.78 24.16 -8.83
C ASN A 261 6.19 23.19 -7.79
N TYR A 262 6.66 23.27 -6.55
CA TYR A 262 6.00 22.66 -5.40
C TYR A 262 5.60 23.72 -4.38
N ASP A 263 4.49 23.49 -3.71
CA ASP A 263 3.96 24.38 -2.70
C ASP A 263 4.84 24.38 -1.45
N ASN A 264 5.48 25.51 -1.20
CA ASN A 264 6.32 25.77 -0.02
C ASN A 264 5.58 26.58 1.07
N PHE A 265 4.34 27.01 0.81
CA PHE A 265 3.54 27.83 1.71
C PHE A 265 2.51 27.02 2.51
N ASN A 266 2.33 25.74 2.17
CA ASN A 266 1.32 24.86 2.76
C ASN A 266 -0.10 25.44 2.60
N ILE A 267 -0.44 25.73 1.35
CA ILE A 267 -1.71 26.33 0.94
C ILE A 267 -2.83 25.34 1.27
N SER A 268 -3.87 25.84 1.92
CA SER A 268 -5.05 25.04 2.27
C SER A 268 -5.76 24.51 1.03
N THR A 269 -6.27 23.28 1.10
CA THR A 269 -7.03 22.60 0.03
C THR A 269 -8.34 23.32 -0.34
N ILE A 270 -8.80 24.27 0.48
CA ILE A 270 -9.96 25.14 0.21
C ILE A 270 -9.64 26.12 -0.93
N ILE A 271 -8.36 26.46 -1.11
CA ILE A 271 -7.89 27.42 -2.12
C ILE A 271 -7.48 26.64 -3.38
N PRO A 272 -7.96 27.03 -4.58
CA PRO A 272 -7.58 26.37 -5.81
C PRO A 272 -6.10 26.61 -6.12
N LEU A 273 -5.30 25.54 -6.07
CA LEU A 273 -3.89 25.57 -6.40
C LEU A 273 -3.69 25.67 -7.93
N PRO A 274 -2.68 26.41 -8.43
CA PRO A 274 -2.36 26.40 -9.85
C PRO A 274 -2.02 24.99 -10.34
N SER A 275 -2.44 24.65 -11.57
CA SER A 275 -2.26 23.30 -12.15
C SER A 275 -0.79 22.87 -12.33
N HIS A 276 0.16 23.80 -12.20
CA HIS A 276 1.59 23.56 -12.32
C HIS A 276 2.32 23.47 -10.96
N VAL A 277 1.59 23.51 -9.84
CA VAL A 277 2.16 23.45 -8.49
C VAL A 277 1.80 22.11 -7.85
N LEU A 278 2.81 21.38 -7.39
CA LEU A 278 2.64 20.17 -6.59
C LEU A 278 2.12 20.56 -5.19
N PRO A 279 0.98 20.04 -4.73
CA PRO A 279 0.43 20.37 -3.42
C PRO A 279 1.36 19.99 -2.25
N ALA A 280 1.30 20.78 -1.17
CA ALA A 280 2.07 20.51 0.03
C ALA A 280 1.69 19.16 0.68
N SER A 281 0.46 18.69 0.47
CA SER A 281 0.00 17.36 0.93
C SER A 281 0.84 16.20 0.40
N VAL A 282 1.55 16.39 -0.72
CA VAL A 282 2.50 15.42 -1.28
C VAL A 282 3.94 15.87 -1.08
N ALA A 283 4.24 17.16 -1.33
CA ALA A 283 5.61 17.66 -1.33
C ALA A 283 6.32 17.53 0.03
N THR A 284 5.58 17.56 1.15
CA THR A 284 6.14 17.40 2.50
C THR A 284 6.71 16.01 2.79
N TYR A 285 6.27 14.98 2.06
CA TYR A 285 6.77 13.61 2.18
C TYR A 285 8.01 13.34 1.33
N LEU A 286 8.44 14.33 0.55
CA LEU A 286 9.59 14.22 -0.34
C LEU A 286 10.75 15.07 0.16
N SER A 287 11.96 14.54 0.06
CA SER A 287 13.19 15.28 0.31
C SER A 287 13.44 16.35 -0.76
N ARG A 288 14.24 17.35 -0.41
CA ARG A 288 14.66 18.39 -1.38
C ARG A 288 15.38 17.80 -2.59
N GLU A 289 16.14 16.72 -2.39
CA GLU A 289 16.83 16.05 -3.49
C GLU A 289 15.86 15.36 -4.45
N GLU A 290 14.84 14.67 -3.94
CA GLU A 290 13.80 14.03 -4.77
C GLU A 290 13.01 15.10 -5.55
N LEU A 291 12.57 16.17 -4.89
CA LEU A 291 11.85 17.28 -5.52
C LEU A 291 12.67 17.97 -6.61
N GLN A 292 13.94 18.31 -6.34
CA GLN A 292 14.76 19.11 -7.26
C GLN A 292 15.51 18.27 -8.30
N LYS A 293 16.09 17.13 -7.93
CA LYS A 293 16.93 16.32 -8.83
C LYS A 293 16.11 15.32 -9.64
N GLN A 294 15.14 14.64 -9.02
CA GLN A 294 14.36 13.60 -9.70
C GLN A 294 13.14 14.19 -10.41
N LEU A 295 12.39 15.06 -9.73
CA LEU A 295 11.20 15.70 -10.31
C LEU A 295 11.48 17.03 -11.03
N SER A 296 12.67 17.62 -10.87
CA SER A 296 13.02 18.92 -11.47
C SER A 296 12.09 20.07 -11.07
N LEU A 297 11.51 20.01 -9.86
CA LEU A 297 10.59 21.01 -9.34
C LEU A 297 11.33 22.09 -8.53
N THR A 298 10.87 23.33 -8.66
CA THR A 298 11.38 24.49 -7.89
C THR A 298 10.36 24.96 -6.85
N PRO A 299 10.77 25.60 -5.74
CA PRO A 299 9.79 26.11 -4.77
C PRO A 299 8.89 27.16 -5.43
N PHE A 300 7.58 27.11 -5.15
CA PHE A 300 6.65 28.16 -5.57
C PHE A 300 6.98 29.47 -4.85
N THR A 301 7.27 30.53 -5.61
CA THR A 301 7.76 31.79 -5.04
C THR A 301 6.63 32.70 -4.59
N LEU A 302 6.91 33.62 -3.66
CA LEU A 302 5.90 34.59 -3.20
C LEU A 302 5.44 35.50 -4.36
N LYS A 303 6.33 35.79 -5.32
CA LYS A 303 5.99 36.60 -6.50
C LYS A 303 4.98 35.88 -7.39
N ASP A 304 5.20 34.59 -7.66
CA ASP A 304 4.28 33.78 -8.46
C ASP A 304 2.94 33.58 -7.74
N PHE A 305 3.00 33.37 -6.42
CA PHE A 305 1.82 33.32 -5.56
C PHE A 305 0.97 34.58 -5.68
N LEU A 306 1.58 35.76 -5.48
CA LEU A 306 0.88 37.03 -5.57
C LEU A 306 0.34 37.29 -6.98
N HIS A 307 1.13 36.98 -8.01
CA HIS A 307 0.69 37.15 -9.40
C HIS A 307 -0.54 36.31 -9.69
N TYR A 308 -0.57 35.04 -9.27
CA TYR A 308 -1.68 34.13 -9.53
C TYR A 308 -2.97 34.53 -8.81
N TYR A 309 -2.90 34.82 -7.50
CA TYR A 309 -4.11 35.10 -6.70
C TYR A 309 -4.62 36.54 -6.85
N LEU A 310 -3.77 37.51 -7.20
CA LEU A 310 -4.19 38.90 -7.43
C LEU A 310 -4.67 39.15 -8.87
N CYS A 311 -4.64 38.16 -9.77
CA CYS A 311 -5.29 38.27 -11.07
C CYS A 311 -6.81 38.38 -10.92
N GLN A 312 -7.45 39.18 -11.79
CA GLN A 312 -8.89 39.47 -11.76
C GLN A 312 -9.79 38.22 -11.62
N ASN A 313 -9.40 37.11 -12.25
CA ASN A 313 -10.16 35.86 -12.21
C ASN A 313 -10.15 35.15 -10.84
N GLN A 314 -9.22 35.48 -9.93
CA GLN A 314 -9.07 34.83 -8.62
C GLN A 314 -9.38 35.78 -7.45
N LEU A 315 -9.67 37.06 -7.72
CA LEU A 315 -9.96 38.06 -6.67
C LEU A 315 -11.18 37.70 -5.80
N TYR A 316 -12.13 36.92 -6.34
CA TYR A 316 -13.28 36.41 -5.58
C TYR A 316 -12.88 35.52 -4.39
N LEU A 317 -11.66 34.99 -4.36
CA LEU A 317 -11.15 34.22 -3.23
C LEU A 317 -10.89 35.12 -2.01
N PHE A 318 -10.59 36.40 -2.21
CA PHE A 318 -10.45 37.34 -1.11
C PHE A 318 -11.80 37.78 -0.54
N THR A 319 -12.91 37.61 -1.27
CA THR A 319 -14.23 38.05 -0.81
C THR A 319 -14.96 37.01 0.04
N LYS A 320 -14.39 35.80 0.20
CA LYS A 320 -14.92 34.75 1.07
C LYS A 320 -14.08 34.68 2.34
N GLU A 321 -14.73 34.56 3.49
CA GLU A 321 -14.08 34.58 4.80
C GLU A 321 -12.97 33.51 4.93
N ASN A 322 -13.29 32.24 4.70
CA ASN A 322 -12.34 31.13 4.89
C ASN A 322 -11.10 31.20 3.99
N THR A 323 -11.25 31.65 2.74
CA THR A 323 -10.12 31.74 1.81
C THR A 323 -9.33 33.03 2.01
N SER A 324 -9.99 34.13 2.35
CA SER A 324 -9.32 35.40 2.61
C SER A 324 -8.42 35.32 3.86
N THR A 325 -8.93 34.71 4.94
CA THR A 325 -8.16 34.54 6.18
C THR A 325 -6.85 33.78 5.92
N CYS A 326 -6.92 32.67 5.16
CA CYS A 326 -5.75 31.90 4.75
C CYS A 326 -4.78 32.69 3.85
N LEU A 327 -5.29 33.38 2.81
CA LEU A 327 -4.46 34.14 1.88
C LEU A 327 -3.75 35.32 2.59
N LEU A 328 -4.48 36.08 3.39
CA LEU A 328 -3.93 37.20 4.16
C LEU A 328 -2.91 36.72 5.21
N HIS A 329 -3.16 35.57 5.85
CA HIS A 329 -2.19 34.99 6.77
C HIS A 329 -0.87 34.63 6.08
N ILE A 330 -0.93 34.01 4.89
CA ILE A 330 0.27 33.72 4.09
C ILE A 330 1.00 35.02 3.72
N ILE A 331 0.29 36.02 3.20
CA ILE A 331 0.90 37.32 2.83
C ILE A 331 1.57 37.97 4.05
N SER A 332 0.90 37.96 5.20
CA SER A 332 1.44 38.52 6.44
C SER A 332 2.71 37.80 6.89
N LYS A 333 2.70 36.46 6.89
CA LYS A 333 3.82 35.61 7.34
C LYS A 333 5.07 35.79 6.47
N TYR A 334 4.90 35.99 5.17
CA TYR A 334 6.01 36.13 4.21
C TYR A 334 6.25 37.58 3.75
N SER A 335 5.62 38.55 4.42
CA SER A 335 5.73 40.00 4.10
C SER A 335 7.18 40.50 4.03
N GLY A 336 8.08 39.98 4.87
CA GLY A 336 9.50 40.33 4.88
C GLY A 336 10.27 39.98 3.61
N GLN A 337 9.72 39.15 2.71
CA GLN A 337 10.34 38.83 1.42
C GLN A 337 10.04 39.87 0.32
N LEU A 338 9.09 40.79 0.57
CA LEU A 338 8.67 41.80 -0.39
C LEU A 338 9.46 43.09 -0.22
N ASN A 339 9.83 43.72 -1.33
CA ASN A 339 10.42 45.06 -1.28
C ASN A 339 9.33 46.15 -1.08
N LYS A 340 9.74 47.37 -0.70
CA LYS A 340 8.80 48.49 -0.46
C LYS A 340 7.87 48.78 -1.65
N THR A 341 8.34 48.60 -2.88
CA THR A 341 7.54 48.88 -4.08
C THR A 341 6.46 47.82 -4.32
N GLU A 342 6.81 46.55 -4.13
CA GLU A 342 5.90 45.41 -4.23
C GLU A 342 4.85 45.48 -3.12
N TRP A 343 5.27 45.81 -1.89
CA TRP A 343 4.37 46.02 -0.76
C TRP A 343 3.35 47.13 -1.02
N ASN A 344 3.79 48.27 -1.56
CA ASN A 344 2.89 49.37 -1.89
C ASN A 344 1.86 49.00 -2.97
N LYS A 345 2.28 48.26 -4.01
CA LYS A 345 1.36 47.75 -5.06
C LYS A 345 0.34 46.77 -4.50
N LEU A 346 0.77 45.89 -3.60
CA LEU A 346 -0.12 44.94 -2.93
C LEU A 346 -1.14 45.69 -2.06
N LYS A 347 -0.69 46.70 -1.30
CA LYS A 347 -1.55 47.55 -0.47
C LYS A 347 -2.61 48.27 -1.30
N THR A 348 -2.23 48.88 -2.44
CA THR A 348 -3.17 49.57 -3.33
C THR A 348 -4.18 48.61 -3.96
N THR A 349 -3.78 47.37 -4.26
CA THR A 349 -4.67 46.36 -4.84
C THR A 349 -5.68 45.90 -3.80
N LEU A 350 -5.20 45.47 -2.62
CA LEU A 350 -6.06 44.96 -1.54
C LEU A 350 -6.97 46.04 -0.94
N SER A 351 -6.57 47.32 -0.94
CA SER A 351 -7.43 48.41 -0.44
C SER A 351 -8.71 48.61 -1.25
N THR A 352 -8.76 48.11 -2.49
CA THR A 352 -9.94 48.22 -3.36
C THR A 352 -10.89 47.02 -3.27
N ILE A 353 -10.53 45.98 -2.51
CA ILE A 353 -11.24 44.70 -2.48
C ILE A 353 -11.84 44.48 -1.09
N THR A 354 -13.05 43.89 -1.03
CA THR A 354 -13.68 43.45 0.23
C THR A 354 -12.98 42.18 0.75
N CYS A 355 -11.80 42.35 1.36
CA CYS A 355 -10.95 41.23 1.77
C CYS A 355 -10.89 41.00 3.29
N ILE A 356 -11.41 41.91 4.11
CA ILE A 356 -11.26 41.83 5.56
C ILE A 356 -12.52 41.19 6.19
N PRO A 357 -12.40 40.05 6.89
CA PRO A 357 -13.51 39.48 7.64
C PRO A 357 -13.71 40.27 8.94
N THR A 358 -14.97 40.63 9.21
CA THR A 358 -15.39 41.37 10.39
C THR A 358 -16.62 40.72 11.02
N ASN A 359 -16.97 41.12 12.25
CA ASN A 359 -18.23 40.74 12.92
C ASN A 359 -19.50 41.09 12.10
N GLN A 360 -19.40 41.99 11.11
CA GLN A 360 -20.48 42.39 10.21
C GLN A 360 -20.29 41.84 8.77
N GLY A 361 -19.51 40.77 8.62
CA GLY A 361 -19.20 40.15 7.33
C GLY A 361 -17.94 40.74 6.67
N MET A 362 -17.79 40.53 5.36
CA MET A 362 -16.61 40.96 4.61
C MET A 362 -16.66 42.44 4.26
N LYS A 363 -15.63 43.20 4.62
CA LYS A 363 -15.51 44.64 4.39
C LYS A 363 -14.20 45.00 3.69
N ILE A 364 -14.15 46.21 3.12
CA ILE A 364 -12.89 46.76 2.60
C ILE A 364 -11.98 47.18 3.77
N PRO A 365 -10.64 47.19 3.59
CA PRO A 365 -9.71 47.55 4.66
C PRO A 365 -9.97 48.90 5.32
N ASN A 366 -10.37 49.92 4.55
CA ASN A 366 -10.63 51.26 5.08
C ASN A 366 -11.91 51.35 5.94
N GLU A 367 -12.80 50.37 5.81
CA GLU A 367 -14.07 50.28 6.57
C GLU A 367 -13.96 49.28 7.72
N SER A 368 -12.76 48.82 8.09
CA SER A 368 -12.56 47.77 9.10
C SER A 368 -11.74 48.30 10.27
N TYR A 369 -12.13 47.95 11.51
CA TYR A 369 -11.47 48.45 12.73
C TYR A 369 -10.73 47.34 13.49
N ILE A 370 -9.55 47.66 14.02
CA ILE A 370 -8.76 46.75 14.86
C ILE A 370 -9.45 46.62 16.22
N PRO A 371 -9.55 45.42 16.81
CA PRO A 371 -10.16 45.24 18.13
C PRO A 371 -9.48 46.12 19.20
N SER A 372 -10.26 46.90 19.94
CA SER A 372 -9.79 47.71 21.07
C SER A 372 -10.88 47.80 22.14
N SER A 373 -10.48 48.02 23.40
CA SER A 373 -11.40 48.14 24.55
C SER A 373 -12.33 49.35 24.50
N ILE A 374 -12.12 50.26 23.53
CA ILE A 374 -12.81 51.56 23.43
C ILE A 374 -13.86 51.55 22.30
N LEU A 375 -13.87 50.53 21.44
CA LEU A 375 -14.75 50.47 20.27
C LEU A 375 -16.15 49.97 20.64
N SER A 376 -17.18 50.62 20.08
CA SER A 376 -18.57 50.18 20.19
C SER A 376 -18.81 48.89 19.41
N SER A 377 -19.75 48.07 19.89
CA SER A 377 -20.13 46.78 19.26
C SER A 377 -20.69 46.91 17.84
N ASP A 378 -21.12 48.11 17.47
CA ASP A 378 -21.79 48.41 16.20
C ASP A 378 -20.82 48.70 15.05
N LEU A 379 -19.51 48.67 15.30
CA LEU A 379 -18.48 48.85 14.29
C LEU A 379 -18.05 47.51 13.68
N PRO A 380 -17.66 47.49 12.38
CA PRO A 380 -17.08 46.33 11.72
C PRO A 380 -15.68 46.04 12.27
N ILE A 381 -15.62 45.20 13.30
CA ILE A 381 -14.39 44.82 14.01
C ILE A 381 -13.80 43.58 13.34
N ILE A 382 -12.49 43.64 13.04
CA ILE A 382 -11.73 42.57 12.40
C ILE A 382 -11.76 41.29 13.25
N THR A 383 -12.05 40.15 12.62
CA THR A 383 -12.04 38.83 13.27
C THR A 383 -10.72 38.09 13.10
N LEU A 384 -9.80 38.58 12.26
CA LEU A 384 -8.45 38.05 12.12
C LEU A 384 -7.60 38.33 13.37
N ASN A 385 -6.73 37.37 13.72
CA ASN A 385 -5.69 37.61 14.71
C ASN A 385 -4.67 38.60 14.14
N VAL A 386 -4.74 39.86 14.59
CA VAL A 386 -3.75 40.89 14.31
C VAL A 386 -2.65 40.77 15.37
N PRO A 387 -1.38 40.53 15.00
CA PRO A 387 -0.28 40.60 15.96
C PRO A 387 -0.26 42.01 16.55
N GLN A 388 -0.31 42.12 17.88
CA GLN A 388 -0.10 43.40 18.54
C GLN A 388 1.36 43.81 18.26
N ASN A 389 1.57 44.85 17.45
CA ASN A 389 2.86 45.49 17.39
C ASN A 389 3.11 46.13 18.75
N LEU A 390 3.92 45.49 19.59
CA LEU A 390 4.61 46.16 20.70
C LEU A 390 5.67 47.07 20.06
N SER A 391 5.22 48.17 19.46
CA SER A 391 6.04 49.38 19.42
C SER A 391 5.77 50.07 20.75
N ASP A 392 6.65 49.82 21.71
CA ASP A 392 6.84 50.70 22.85
C ASP A 392 7.22 52.08 22.30
N ASP A 393 6.19 52.90 22.01
CA ASP A 393 6.30 54.34 22.13
C ASP A 393 6.18 54.66 23.63
N ASP A 394 7.18 54.25 24.40
CA ASP A 394 7.48 54.81 25.72
C ASP A 394 8.48 55.97 25.50
N ASP A 395 7.99 57.02 24.84
CA ASP A 395 8.53 58.37 24.98
C ASP A 395 7.56 59.15 25.91
N ASN A 396 7.81 59.04 27.22
CA ASN A 396 7.65 60.10 28.22
C ASN A 396 8.32 59.73 29.55
#